data_AF-A0A7C9ASC1-F1
#
_entry.id   AF-A0A7C9ASC1-F1
#
_cell.length_a   1.000
_cell.length_b   1.000
_cell.length_c   1.000
_cell.angle_alpha   90.00
_cell.angle_beta   90.00
_cell.angle_gamma   90.00
#
_symmetry.space_group_name_H-M   'P 1'
#
loop_
_entity.id
_entity.type
_entity.pdbx_description
1 polymer ?
#
loop_
_entity_poly.entity_id
_entity_poly.type
_entity_poly.pdbx_seq_one_letter_code
_entity_poly.pdbx_strand_id
1 'polypeptide(L)'
;HGVLLSSSAGNEGPFLGTLHNGIPWALTVAAGTIDRQFSGILSLGNGYTILGWTLFPASALIEKVSLKFDEKLSACNSSDLLSTAAPYEVIICSNMGATLYQMAVVARSEVAGAIFISDDSIDDDLLAGAPIPGIIINSNEGRSVVKYAKTTKKPWASMRFQHTFVGSRTAPAAAIYTSRGPSPSYSGVLKPDLMAPGSQILAAYVPSVGAAMIGNNIILSSEYTLMSGTSMACPHASGVAALLKAAHPT
;
A
#
# COMPACT_ATOMS: atom_id res chain seq x y z
N HIS A 1 35.61 -13.04 14.84
CA HIS A 1 34.74 -12.91 16.03
C HIS A 1 33.41 -13.69 15.93
N GLY A 2 33.09 -14.40 14.84
CA GLY A 2 31.94 -15.32 14.80
C GLY A 2 30.55 -14.66 14.89
N VAL A 3 30.46 -13.36 14.61
CA VAL A 3 29.21 -12.59 14.65
C VAL A 3 28.70 -12.43 13.21
N LEU A 4 27.46 -12.87 12.96
CA LEU A 4 26.78 -12.64 11.70
C LEU A 4 26.26 -11.20 11.61
N LEU A 5 26.37 -10.59 10.43
CA LEU A 5 25.77 -9.30 10.11
C LEU A 5 24.63 -9.50 9.11
N SER A 6 23.41 -9.13 9.48
CA SER A 6 22.32 -8.97 8.52
C SER A 6 22.26 -7.54 8.00
N SER A 7 21.94 -7.39 6.71
CA SER A 7 21.77 -6.10 6.06
C SER A 7 20.61 -6.14 5.07
N SER A 8 19.92 -5.02 4.91
CA SER A 8 18.83 -4.87 3.93
C SER A 8 19.37 -4.80 2.50
N ALA A 9 18.67 -5.38 1.53
CA ALA A 9 19.10 -5.31 0.12
C ALA A 9 19.00 -3.88 -0.48
N GLY A 10 18.05 -3.07 0.01
CA GLY A 10 17.69 -1.78 -0.57
C GLY A 10 16.26 -1.77 -1.11
N ASN A 11 15.71 -0.58 -1.33
CA ASN A 11 14.32 -0.37 -1.80
C ASN A 11 14.29 0.29 -3.20
N GLU A 12 15.32 0.09 -4.01
CA GLU A 12 15.49 0.73 -5.32
C GLU A 12 15.20 -0.23 -6.49
N GLY A 13 14.49 -1.33 -6.22
CA GLY A 13 13.94 -2.19 -7.27
C GLY A 13 12.95 -1.45 -8.18
N PRO A 14 12.47 -2.10 -9.26
CA PRO A 14 12.66 -3.51 -9.60
C PRO A 14 13.84 -3.76 -10.55
N PHE A 15 14.54 -2.71 -10.99
CA PHE A 15 15.63 -2.85 -11.97
C PHE A 15 16.81 -3.63 -11.38
N LEU A 16 17.52 -4.35 -12.26
CA LEU A 16 18.73 -5.09 -11.92
C LEU A 16 19.84 -4.15 -11.45
N GLY A 17 20.73 -4.63 -10.57
CA GLY A 17 21.91 -3.87 -10.15
C GLY A 17 21.65 -2.75 -9.15
N THR A 18 20.51 -2.78 -8.45
CA THR A 18 20.03 -1.72 -7.55
C THR A 18 20.30 -2.02 -6.08
N LEU A 19 20.91 -3.16 -5.76
CA LEU A 19 21.23 -3.50 -4.36
C LEU A 19 22.52 -2.81 -3.90
N HIS A 20 22.52 -2.32 -2.66
CA HIS A 20 23.67 -1.60 -2.10
C HIS A 20 24.56 -2.49 -1.24
N ASN A 21 23.96 -3.35 -0.42
CA ASN A 21 24.68 -4.10 0.62
C ASN A 21 25.15 -5.47 0.13
N GLY A 22 25.75 -5.53 -1.06
CA GLY A 22 26.23 -6.79 -1.65
C GLY A 22 27.60 -7.23 -1.13
N ILE A 23 27.73 -7.25 0.19
CA ILE A 23 28.98 -7.56 0.89
C ILE A 23 29.07 -9.08 1.07
N PRO A 24 30.13 -9.76 0.60
CA PRO A 24 30.23 -11.22 0.65
C PRO A 24 30.03 -11.84 2.05
N TRP A 25 30.47 -11.16 3.11
CA TRP A 25 30.39 -11.64 4.50
C TRP A 25 29.17 -11.14 5.27
N ALA A 26 28.26 -10.40 4.63
CA ALA A 26 26.98 -10.00 5.24
C ALA A 26 25.84 -10.84 4.66
N LEU A 27 24.82 -11.10 5.48
CA LEU A 27 23.54 -11.65 5.04
C LEU A 27 22.66 -10.52 4.50
N THR A 28 22.51 -10.42 3.19
CA THR A 28 21.74 -9.41 2.47
C THR A 28 20.31 -9.91 2.23
N VAL A 29 19.33 -9.19 2.78
CA VAL A 29 17.94 -9.65 2.89
C VAL A 29 17.02 -8.86 1.97
N ALA A 30 16.34 -9.56 1.06
CA ALA A 30 15.28 -9.02 0.23
C ALA A 30 13.93 -8.98 0.96
N ALA A 31 13.05 -8.09 0.55
CA ALA A 31 11.69 -7.97 1.08
C ALA A 31 10.70 -8.78 0.25
N GLY A 32 9.89 -9.56 0.94
CA GLY A 32 8.73 -10.26 0.37
C GLY A 32 7.41 -9.82 0.99
N THR A 33 6.34 -10.03 0.23
CA THR A 33 4.96 -9.89 0.69
C THR A 33 4.56 -11.05 1.59
N ILE A 34 3.54 -10.82 2.41
CA ILE A 34 2.89 -11.84 3.26
C ILE A 34 1.45 -12.07 2.79
N ASP A 35 0.82 -13.13 3.26
CA ASP A 35 -0.54 -13.55 2.86
C ASP A 35 -1.64 -12.65 3.45
N ARG A 36 -1.26 -11.67 4.28
CA ARG A 36 -2.14 -10.65 4.85
C ARG A 36 -2.43 -9.55 3.83
N GLN A 37 -3.69 -9.14 3.75
CA GLN A 37 -4.15 -8.03 2.91
C GLN A 37 -5.09 -7.10 3.69
N PHE A 38 -4.97 -5.80 3.44
CA PHE A 38 -5.87 -4.77 3.95
C PHE A 38 -6.90 -4.40 2.88
N SER A 39 -8.17 -4.35 3.28
CA SER A 39 -9.25 -4.21 2.30
C SER A 39 -10.38 -3.33 2.79
N GLY A 40 -11.09 -2.78 1.82
CA GLY A 40 -12.35 -2.09 1.99
C GLY A 40 -13.44 -2.76 1.16
N ILE A 41 -14.64 -2.81 1.70
CA ILE A 41 -15.81 -3.37 0.98
C ILE A 41 -16.52 -2.21 0.30
N LEU A 42 -16.54 -2.23 -1.03
CA LEU A 42 -17.31 -1.31 -1.87
C LEU A 42 -18.62 -1.98 -2.27
N SER A 43 -19.76 -1.41 -1.88
CA SER A 43 -21.09 -1.88 -2.30
C SER A 43 -21.77 -0.86 -3.19
N LEU A 44 -22.27 -1.29 -4.34
CA LEU A 44 -22.94 -0.46 -5.32
C LEU A 44 -24.45 -0.71 -5.33
N GLY A 45 -25.21 0.30 -5.75
CA GLY A 45 -26.67 0.23 -5.79
C GLY A 45 -27.28 -0.75 -6.79
N ASN A 46 -26.48 -1.31 -7.68
CA ASN A 46 -26.88 -2.43 -8.54
C ASN A 46 -26.66 -3.81 -7.87
N GLY A 47 -26.31 -3.85 -6.58
CA GLY A 47 -26.07 -5.08 -5.81
C GLY A 47 -24.65 -5.64 -5.95
N TYR A 48 -23.80 -5.04 -6.78
CA TYR A 48 -22.42 -5.50 -6.95
C TYR A 48 -21.58 -5.10 -5.74
N THR A 49 -20.77 -6.04 -5.25
CA THR A 49 -19.85 -5.83 -4.12
C THR A 49 -18.44 -6.16 -4.57
N ILE A 50 -17.51 -5.25 -4.30
CA ILE A 50 -16.10 -5.38 -4.65
C ILE A 50 -15.29 -5.32 -3.36
N LEU A 51 -14.34 -6.25 -3.24
CA LEU A 51 -13.32 -6.21 -2.21
C LEU A 51 -12.10 -5.49 -2.79
N GLY A 52 -11.98 -4.20 -2.50
CA GLY A 52 -10.83 -3.41 -2.95
C GLY A 52 -9.80 -3.23 -1.83
N TRP A 53 -8.67 -2.61 -2.18
CA TRP A 53 -7.58 -2.34 -1.24
C TRP A 53 -7.74 -0.98 -0.56
N THR A 54 -7.43 -0.88 0.73
CA THR A 54 -7.38 0.41 1.45
C THR A 54 -6.62 0.29 2.77
N LEU A 55 -5.96 1.38 3.16
CA LEU A 55 -5.38 1.59 4.50
C LEU A 55 -5.94 2.87 5.15
N PHE A 56 -7.19 3.24 4.85
CA PHE A 56 -7.83 4.36 5.54
C PHE A 56 -7.89 4.08 7.06
N PRO A 57 -7.33 4.96 7.92
CA PRO A 57 -6.99 4.59 9.30
C PRO A 57 -8.19 4.61 10.28
N ALA A 58 -9.39 4.95 9.82
CA ALA A 58 -10.58 5.06 10.66
C ALA A 58 -11.76 4.22 10.16
N SER A 59 -12.70 3.92 11.07
CA SER A 59 -13.97 3.26 10.75
C SER A 59 -14.97 4.25 10.13
N ALA A 60 -14.61 4.88 9.01
CA ALA A 60 -15.55 5.71 8.28
C ALA A 60 -16.73 4.87 7.77
N LEU A 61 -17.92 5.46 7.76
CA LEU A 61 -19.09 4.87 7.14
C LEU A 61 -19.54 5.77 6.00
N ILE A 62 -19.33 5.30 4.77
CA ILE A 62 -19.99 5.87 3.59
C ILE A 62 -21.18 4.98 3.32
N GLU A 63 -22.39 5.52 3.48
CA GLU A 63 -23.63 4.77 3.26
C GLU A 63 -24.49 5.45 2.19
N LYS A 64 -24.67 4.75 1.07
CA LYS A 64 -25.52 5.15 -0.07
C LYS A 64 -25.28 6.60 -0.54
N VAL A 65 -24.02 7.01 -0.55
CA VAL A 65 -23.63 8.34 -1.04
C VAL A 65 -23.66 8.35 -2.57
N SER A 66 -24.08 9.49 -3.16
CA SER A 66 -24.09 9.72 -4.61
C SER A 66 -22.73 9.38 -5.22
N LEU A 67 -22.73 8.57 -6.28
CA LEU A 67 -21.51 8.16 -6.98
C LEU A 67 -21.38 8.92 -8.29
N LYS A 68 -20.26 9.62 -8.49
CA LYS A 68 -20.04 10.43 -9.67
C LYS A 68 -18.88 9.92 -10.50
N PHE A 69 -19.13 9.81 -11.81
CA PHE A 69 -18.09 9.71 -12.82
C PHE A 69 -18.31 10.83 -13.83
N ASP A 70 -17.31 11.70 -13.96
CA ASP A 70 -17.25 12.74 -14.98
C ASP A 70 -15.85 12.69 -15.58
N GLU A 71 -15.76 12.58 -16.91
CA GLU A 71 -14.48 12.48 -17.62
C GLU A 71 -13.55 13.66 -17.30
N LYS A 72 -14.11 14.86 -17.08
CA LYS A 72 -13.36 16.07 -16.71
C LYS A 72 -12.80 16.03 -15.29
N LEU A 73 -13.45 15.29 -14.40
CA LEU A 73 -13.04 15.14 -12.99
C LEU A 73 -12.20 13.87 -12.77
N SER A 74 -12.31 12.89 -13.67
CA SER A 74 -11.80 11.54 -13.49
C SER A 74 -10.28 11.46 -13.36
N ALA A 75 -9.54 12.48 -13.78
CA ALA A 75 -8.10 12.56 -13.53
C ALA A 75 -7.76 12.77 -12.04
N CYS A 76 -8.70 13.29 -11.24
CA CYS A 76 -8.55 13.58 -9.81
C CYS A 76 -7.27 14.39 -9.48
N ASN A 77 -7.02 15.44 -10.27
CA ASN A 77 -5.81 16.26 -10.21
C ASN A 77 -6.06 17.73 -9.82
N SER A 78 -7.30 18.11 -9.50
CA SER A 78 -7.66 19.45 -9.02
C SER A 78 -8.64 19.36 -7.86
N SER A 79 -8.23 19.78 -6.66
CA SER A 79 -9.08 19.80 -5.47
C SER A 79 -10.25 20.77 -5.63
N ASP A 80 -10.01 21.96 -6.17
CA ASP A 80 -11.02 23.02 -6.29
C ASP A 80 -12.14 22.61 -7.25
N LEU A 81 -11.76 21.95 -8.35
CA LEU A 81 -12.73 21.43 -9.32
C LEU A 81 -13.57 20.31 -8.70
N LEU A 82 -12.95 19.41 -7.93
CA LEU A 82 -13.66 18.35 -7.21
C LEU A 82 -14.62 18.91 -6.15
N SER A 83 -14.18 19.89 -5.35
CA SER A 83 -15.01 20.54 -4.32
C SER A 83 -16.21 21.27 -4.95
N THR A 84 -16.01 21.93 -6.08
CA THR A 84 -17.09 22.67 -6.75
C THR A 84 -18.07 21.74 -7.46
N ALA A 85 -17.55 20.71 -8.14
CA ALA A 85 -18.36 19.88 -9.02
C ALA A 85 -18.96 18.65 -8.33
N ALA A 86 -18.38 18.15 -7.24
CA ALA A 86 -18.80 16.92 -6.57
C ALA A 86 -18.76 17.02 -5.02
N PRO A 87 -19.25 18.11 -4.40
CA PRO A 87 -19.20 18.26 -2.94
C PRO A 87 -20.01 17.15 -2.27
N TYR A 88 -19.39 16.50 -1.27
CA TYR A 88 -19.97 15.39 -0.49
C TYR A 88 -20.43 14.17 -1.31
N GLU A 89 -19.96 14.01 -2.54
CA GLU A 89 -20.19 12.82 -3.36
C GLU A 89 -19.00 11.86 -3.28
N VAL A 90 -19.19 10.61 -3.71
CA VAL A 90 -18.08 9.69 -3.98
C VAL A 90 -17.65 9.87 -5.43
N ILE A 91 -16.38 10.19 -5.67
CA ILE A 91 -15.84 10.35 -7.02
C ILE A 91 -15.11 9.08 -7.48
N ILE A 92 -15.18 8.78 -8.79
CA ILE A 92 -14.34 7.75 -9.41
C ILE A 92 -13.14 8.40 -10.08
N CYS A 93 -11.95 8.00 -9.67
CA CYS A 93 -10.67 8.39 -10.26
C CYS A 93 -10.18 7.32 -11.23
N SER A 94 -9.94 7.72 -12.47
CA SER A 94 -9.37 6.88 -13.52
C SER A 94 -7.90 6.53 -13.24
N ASN A 95 -7.44 5.42 -13.82
CA ASN A 95 -6.03 5.04 -13.75
C ASN A 95 -5.16 6.04 -14.54
N MET A 96 -4.35 6.81 -13.81
CA MET A 96 -3.41 7.80 -14.35
C MET A 96 -1.94 7.45 -14.05
N GLY A 97 -1.66 6.28 -13.44
CA GLY A 97 -0.31 5.91 -12.97
C GLY A 97 0.24 6.81 -11.86
N ALA A 98 -0.65 7.48 -11.11
CA ALA A 98 -0.29 8.47 -10.08
C ALA A 98 -1.25 8.41 -8.88
N THR A 99 -1.60 7.20 -8.42
CA THR A 99 -2.64 7.00 -7.40
C THR A 99 -2.37 7.75 -6.10
N LEU A 100 -1.12 7.79 -5.61
CA LEU A 100 -0.77 8.54 -4.40
C LEU A 100 -1.03 10.05 -4.56
N TYR A 101 -0.71 10.60 -5.73
CA TYR A 101 -0.99 12.00 -6.04
C TYR A 101 -2.49 12.27 -6.09
N GLN A 102 -3.27 11.38 -6.74
CA GLN A 102 -4.73 11.48 -6.77
C GLN A 102 -5.31 11.44 -5.34
N MET A 103 -4.86 10.53 -4.49
CA MET A 103 -5.29 10.44 -3.09
C MET A 103 -5.00 11.73 -2.33
N ALA A 104 -3.80 12.31 -2.51
CA ALA A 104 -3.43 13.58 -1.88
C ALA A 104 -4.30 14.75 -2.36
N VAL A 105 -4.62 14.83 -3.65
CA VAL A 105 -5.50 15.87 -4.21
C VAL A 105 -6.93 15.72 -3.68
N VAL A 106 -7.46 14.50 -3.73
CA VAL A 106 -8.82 14.19 -3.25
C VAL A 106 -8.94 14.49 -1.75
N ALA A 107 -7.92 14.18 -0.95
CA ALA A 107 -7.88 14.51 0.48
C ALA A 107 -7.91 16.03 0.77
N ARG A 108 -7.64 16.88 -0.22
CA ARG A 108 -7.78 18.36 -0.11
C ARG A 108 -9.12 18.88 -0.63
N SER A 109 -9.98 18.02 -1.14
CA SER A 109 -11.28 18.40 -1.68
C SER A 109 -12.42 18.15 -0.68
N GLU A 110 -13.61 18.61 -1.02
CA GLU A 110 -14.83 18.44 -0.21
C GLU A 110 -15.65 17.20 -0.58
N VAL A 111 -15.06 16.23 -1.30
CA VAL A 111 -15.75 14.96 -1.63
C VAL A 111 -15.90 14.08 -0.38
N ALA A 112 -16.93 13.24 -0.36
CA ALA A 112 -17.14 12.31 0.76
C ALA A 112 -16.17 11.12 0.74
N GLY A 113 -15.67 10.75 -0.44
CA GLY A 113 -14.70 9.68 -0.63
C GLY A 113 -14.38 9.43 -2.09
N ALA A 114 -13.53 8.45 -2.36
CA ALA A 114 -13.13 8.14 -3.74
C ALA A 114 -12.91 6.65 -4.02
N ILE A 115 -13.20 6.27 -5.26
CA ILE A 115 -12.82 4.98 -5.83
C ILE A 115 -11.66 5.23 -6.77
N PHE A 116 -10.48 4.70 -6.47
CA PHE A 116 -9.30 4.84 -7.30
C PHE A 116 -9.14 3.59 -8.18
N ILE A 117 -9.12 3.76 -9.49
CA ILE A 117 -8.82 2.68 -10.41
C ILE A 117 -7.30 2.66 -10.59
N SER A 118 -6.64 1.59 -10.19
CA SER A 118 -5.20 1.42 -10.36
C SER A 118 -4.83 -0.06 -10.45
N ASP A 119 -3.89 -0.35 -11.34
CA ASP A 119 -3.22 -1.66 -11.41
C ASP A 119 -1.78 -1.57 -10.91
N ASP A 120 -1.38 -0.41 -10.37
CA ASP A 120 -0.06 -0.22 -9.77
C ASP A 120 0.06 -1.12 -8.54
N SER A 121 1.25 -1.68 -8.31
CA SER A 121 1.54 -2.38 -7.07
C SER A 121 1.59 -1.38 -5.92
N ILE A 122 0.52 -1.29 -5.14
CA ILE A 122 0.36 -0.37 -3.99
C ILE A 122 1.15 -0.86 -2.76
N ASP A 123 2.29 -1.52 -2.98
CA ASP A 123 3.24 -1.89 -1.94
C ASP A 123 4.26 -0.75 -1.65
N ASP A 124 4.32 0.23 -2.56
CA ASP A 124 5.18 1.39 -2.47
C ASP A 124 4.54 2.48 -1.59
N ASP A 125 5.16 2.70 -0.43
CA ASP A 125 5.25 4.00 0.23
C ASP A 125 3.99 4.62 0.85
N LEU A 126 2.92 3.85 1.08
CA LEU A 126 1.81 4.30 1.96
C LEU A 126 2.20 4.22 3.45
N LEU A 127 3.28 4.92 3.81
CA LEU A 127 3.77 5.10 5.17
C LEU A 127 2.72 5.72 6.12
N ALA A 128 1.67 6.36 5.59
CA ALA A 128 0.70 7.13 6.37
C ALA A 128 -0.77 6.68 6.22
N GLY A 129 -1.02 5.50 5.62
CA GLY A 129 -2.37 5.07 5.26
C GLY A 129 -3.03 5.95 4.19
N ALA A 130 -4.28 5.67 3.86
CA ALA A 130 -5.04 6.51 2.93
C ALA A 130 -5.58 7.75 3.68
N PRO A 131 -5.30 8.99 3.26
CA PRO A 131 -5.74 10.18 3.99
C PRO A 131 -7.25 10.49 3.83
N ILE A 132 -7.93 9.87 2.87
CA ILE A 132 -9.36 10.05 2.59
C ILE A 132 -10.06 8.69 2.58
N PRO A 133 -11.33 8.58 2.99
CA PRO A 133 -12.14 7.40 2.75
C PRO A 133 -12.11 7.02 1.26
N GLY A 134 -11.36 5.98 0.93
CA GLY A 134 -11.21 5.56 -0.45
C GLY A 134 -10.75 4.13 -0.59
N ILE A 135 -11.16 3.53 -1.71
CA ILE A 135 -10.90 2.12 -2.04
C ILE A 135 -10.24 2.08 -3.41
N ILE A 136 -9.13 1.35 -3.49
CA ILE A 136 -8.44 1.09 -4.75
C ILE A 136 -8.96 -0.22 -5.35
N ILE A 137 -9.29 -0.19 -6.63
CA ILE A 137 -9.80 -1.34 -7.40
C ILE A 137 -9.00 -1.48 -8.69
N ASN A 138 -8.94 -2.70 -9.23
CA ASN A 138 -8.23 -2.94 -10.48
C ASN A 138 -9.01 -2.40 -11.69
N SER A 139 -8.36 -2.30 -12.85
CA SER A 139 -8.99 -1.77 -14.07
C SER A 139 -10.19 -2.59 -14.55
N ASN A 140 -10.24 -3.91 -14.29
CA ASN A 140 -11.37 -4.74 -14.70
C ASN A 140 -12.64 -4.39 -13.90
N GLU A 141 -12.49 -4.27 -12.58
CA GLU A 141 -13.54 -3.81 -11.68
C GLU A 141 -13.91 -2.36 -11.99
N GLY A 142 -12.91 -1.50 -12.20
CA GLY A 142 -13.07 -0.09 -12.56
C GLY A 142 -13.98 0.13 -13.76
N ARG A 143 -13.81 -0.65 -14.84
CA ARG A 143 -14.71 -0.60 -16.01
C ARG A 143 -16.17 -0.88 -15.64
N SER A 144 -16.40 -1.82 -14.74
CA SER A 144 -17.74 -2.17 -14.27
C SER A 144 -18.35 -1.06 -13.41
N VAL A 145 -17.57 -0.45 -12.51
CA VAL A 145 -18.02 0.68 -11.68
C VAL A 145 -18.33 1.91 -12.54
N VAL A 146 -17.47 2.25 -13.50
CA VAL A 146 -17.70 3.38 -14.43
C VAL A 146 -18.95 3.14 -15.26
N LYS A 147 -19.14 1.93 -15.80
CA LYS A 147 -20.36 1.58 -16.54
C LYS A 147 -21.61 1.77 -15.68
N TYR A 148 -21.58 1.31 -14.42
CA TYR A 148 -22.68 1.50 -13.47
C TYR A 148 -22.99 2.98 -13.24
N ALA A 149 -21.97 3.81 -13.01
CA ALA A 149 -22.12 5.24 -12.78
C ALA A 149 -22.71 5.97 -14.01
N LYS A 150 -22.33 5.59 -15.24
CA LYS A 150 -22.84 6.21 -16.47
C LYS A 150 -24.26 5.78 -16.84
N THR A 151 -24.67 4.56 -16.51
CA THR A 151 -25.94 3.97 -16.99
C THR A 151 -27.09 4.08 -16.00
N THR A 152 -26.80 4.35 -14.72
CA THR A 152 -27.80 4.46 -13.66
C THR A 152 -28.18 5.93 -13.47
N LYS A 153 -29.48 6.24 -13.30
CA LYS A 153 -29.94 7.63 -13.11
C LYS A 153 -29.48 8.26 -11.79
N LYS A 154 -29.41 7.47 -10.72
CA LYS A 154 -29.01 7.89 -9.37
C LYS A 154 -28.07 6.85 -8.77
N PRO A 155 -26.84 6.73 -9.32
CA PRO A 155 -25.87 5.77 -8.81
C PRO A 155 -25.44 6.18 -7.40
N TRP A 156 -25.32 5.19 -6.52
CA TRP A 156 -24.73 5.35 -5.20
C TRP A 156 -23.69 4.27 -4.90
N ALA A 157 -22.83 4.58 -3.94
CA ALA A 157 -21.84 3.68 -3.37
C ALA A 157 -21.88 3.70 -1.84
N SER A 158 -21.55 2.57 -1.22
CA SER A 158 -21.25 2.46 0.20
C SER A 158 -19.87 1.86 0.39
N MET A 159 -19.15 2.28 1.42
CA MET A 159 -17.80 1.80 1.74
C MET A 159 -17.68 1.44 3.22
N ARG A 160 -17.00 0.33 3.48
CA ARG A 160 -16.59 -0.09 4.83
C ARG A 160 -15.08 -0.33 4.84
N PHE A 161 -14.42 0.12 5.91
CA PHE A 161 -12.96 0.10 6.06
C PHE A 161 -12.53 -0.80 7.22
N GLN A 162 -11.21 -0.87 7.47
CA GLN A 162 -10.60 -1.64 8.56
C GLN A 162 -10.85 -3.16 8.49
N HIS A 163 -10.89 -3.71 7.27
CA HIS A 163 -10.88 -5.17 7.10
C HIS A 163 -9.45 -5.66 6.85
N THR A 164 -9.08 -6.75 7.53
CA THR A 164 -7.82 -7.46 7.32
C THR A 164 -8.13 -8.91 7.01
N PHE A 165 -7.61 -9.41 5.90
CA PHE A 165 -7.76 -10.79 5.46
C PHE A 165 -6.40 -11.47 5.47
N VAL A 166 -6.39 -12.79 5.67
CA VAL A 166 -5.20 -13.65 5.63
C VAL A 166 -5.48 -14.83 4.69
N GLY A 167 -4.44 -15.54 4.26
CA GLY A 167 -4.57 -16.65 3.31
C GLY A 167 -4.60 -16.23 1.84
N SER A 168 -4.06 -15.06 1.50
CA SER A 168 -3.86 -14.69 0.10
C SER A 168 -2.91 -15.68 -0.59
N ARG A 169 -3.32 -16.17 -1.77
CA ARG A 169 -2.57 -17.16 -2.55
C ARG A 169 -1.40 -16.56 -3.34
N THR A 170 -1.29 -15.23 -3.40
CA THR A 170 -0.25 -14.53 -4.16
C THR A 170 1.01 -14.27 -3.34
N ALA A 171 1.04 -14.66 -2.06
CA ALA A 171 2.19 -14.54 -1.18
C ALA A 171 2.87 -15.91 -0.93
N PRO A 172 4.19 -15.93 -0.67
CA PRO A 172 5.09 -14.78 -0.72
C PRO A 172 5.48 -14.45 -2.16
N ALA A 173 5.59 -13.17 -2.48
CA ALA A 173 6.19 -12.66 -3.71
C ALA A 173 7.27 -11.65 -3.35
N ALA A 174 8.30 -11.52 -4.20
CA ALA A 174 9.27 -10.45 -4.05
C ALA A 174 8.57 -9.10 -4.17
N ALA A 175 8.74 -8.22 -3.18
CA ALA A 175 8.18 -6.87 -3.23
C ALA A 175 8.74 -6.12 -4.46
N ILE A 176 7.95 -5.25 -5.08
CA ILE A 176 8.38 -4.54 -6.28
C ILE A 176 9.62 -3.67 -6.00
N TYR A 177 9.62 -2.97 -4.86
CA TYR A 177 10.71 -2.10 -4.42
C TYR A 177 11.97 -2.84 -4.02
N THR A 178 11.93 -4.16 -3.76
CA THR A 178 13.13 -4.84 -3.24
C THR A 178 14.26 -4.76 -4.27
N SER A 179 15.39 -4.18 -3.89
CA SER A 179 16.55 -4.03 -4.76
C SER A 179 17.03 -5.39 -5.28
N ARG A 180 17.50 -5.40 -6.53
CA ARG A 180 17.88 -6.63 -7.26
C ARG A 180 19.37 -6.67 -7.54
N GLY A 181 19.90 -7.90 -7.62
CA GLY A 181 21.27 -8.14 -8.04
C GLY A 181 21.47 -7.94 -9.55
N PRO A 182 22.70 -8.16 -10.06
CA PRO A 182 23.92 -8.46 -9.29
C PRO A 182 24.39 -7.28 -8.43
N SER A 183 25.25 -7.50 -7.44
CA SER A 183 25.80 -6.39 -6.65
C SER A 183 26.76 -5.53 -7.47
N PRO A 184 26.61 -4.19 -7.46
CA PRO A 184 27.63 -3.29 -8.01
C PRO A 184 28.94 -3.33 -7.23
N SER A 185 28.91 -3.68 -5.94
CA SER A 185 30.10 -3.74 -5.08
C SER A 185 30.98 -4.94 -5.42
N TYR A 186 30.38 -6.10 -5.68
CA TYR A 186 31.11 -7.30 -6.07
C TYR A 186 30.18 -8.30 -6.78
N SER A 187 30.32 -8.43 -8.10
CA SER A 187 29.48 -9.33 -8.91
C SER A 187 29.87 -10.80 -8.83
N GLY A 188 31.02 -11.13 -8.23
CA GLY A 188 31.49 -12.51 -8.09
C GLY A 188 30.74 -13.34 -7.04
N VAL A 189 29.93 -12.70 -6.18
CA VAL A 189 29.04 -13.37 -5.21
C VAL A 189 27.61 -12.92 -5.50
N LEU A 190 26.71 -13.89 -5.64
CA LEU A 190 25.29 -13.63 -5.91
C LEU A 190 24.63 -12.96 -4.70
N LYS A 191 23.82 -11.94 -4.95
CA LYS A 191 23.04 -11.19 -3.96
C LYS A 191 21.67 -10.79 -4.53
N PRO A 192 20.63 -10.58 -3.71
CA PRO A 192 20.56 -10.82 -2.26
C PRO A 192 20.60 -12.32 -1.91
N ASP A 193 20.87 -12.67 -0.65
CA ASP A 193 21.06 -14.07 -0.23
C ASP A 193 19.74 -14.80 0.04
N LEU A 194 18.75 -14.11 0.63
CA LEU A 194 17.43 -14.66 0.92
C LEU A 194 16.34 -13.59 0.91
N MET A 195 15.09 -14.02 1.02
CA MET A 195 13.91 -13.16 1.15
C MET A 195 13.23 -13.40 2.50
N ALA A 196 12.74 -12.33 3.13
CA ALA A 196 11.97 -12.38 4.37
C ALA A 196 10.78 -11.39 4.32
N PRO A 197 9.77 -11.54 5.21
CA PRO A 197 8.64 -10.61 5.29
C PRO A 197 9.08 -9.16 5.44
N GLY A 198 8.72 -8.31 4.47
CA GLY A 198 9.14 -6.91 4.45
C GLY A 198 8.06 -5.92 4.01
N SER A 199 6.93 -6.37 3.48
CA SER A 199 5.84 -5.49 3.06
C SER A 199 4.76 -5.40 4.14
N GLN A 200 4.37 -4.16 4.48
CA GLN A 200 3.30 -3.85 5.43
C GLN A 200 3.45 -4.61 6.75
N ILE A 201 4.63 -4.59 7.36
CA ILE A 201 4.91 -5.24 8.65
C ILE A 201 4.46 -4.34 9.79
N LEU A 202 3.72 -4.90 10.75
CA LEU A 202 3.30 -4.19 11.96
C LEU A 202 4.40 -4.32 13.02
N ALA A 203 4.89 -3.19 13.53
CA ALA A 203 5.89 -3.15 14.60
C ALA A 203 5.67 -1.96 15.53
N ALA A 204 6.34 -1.98 16.68
CA ALA A 204 6.30 -0.87 17.64
C ALA A 204 6.83 0.43 17.00
N TYR A 205 6.23 1.55 17.38
CA TYR A 205 6.53 2.87 16.84
C TYR A 205 6.52 3.93 17.93
N VAL A 206 7.15 5.08 17.66
CA VAL A 206 7.28 6.15 18.65
C VAL A 206 5.92 6.86 18.82
N PRO A 207 5.29 6.84 20.01
CA PRO A 207 3.92 7.33 20.19
C PRO A 207 3.75 8.85 19.99
N SER A 208 4.85 9.60 20.00
CA SER A 208 4.87 11.05 19.78
C SER A 208 5.11 11.44 18.31
N VAL A 209 5.27 10.47 17.41
CA VAL A 209 5.50 10.70 15.98
C VAL A 209 4.23 10.32 15.20
N GLY A 210 3.93 11.07 14.14
CA GLY A 210 2.80 10.76 13.26
C GLY A 210 2.97 9.40 12.58
N ALA A 211 1.96 8.55 12.71
CA ALA A 211 1.88 7.21 12.12
C ALA A 211 0.91 7.13 10.95
N ALA A 212 -0.11 8.00 10.92
CA ALA A 212 -1.07 8.09 9.82
C ALA A 212 -1.66 9.50 9.72
N MET A 213 -2.39 9.78 8.64
CA MET A 213 -3.06 11.07 8.43
C MET A 213 -4.53 10.87 8.02
N ILE A 214 -5.41 11.78 8.45
CA ILE A 214 -6.77 11.96 7.92
C ILE A 214 -6.88 13.39 7.39
N GLY A 215 -7.37 13.53 6.16
CA GLY A 215 -7.32 14.79 5.41
C GLY A 215 -5.88 15.28 5.25
N ASN A 216 -5.67 16.58 5.39
CA ASN A 216 -4.33 17.19 5.32
C ASN A 216 -3.85 17.78 6.66
N ASN A 217 -4.67 17.68 7.71
CA ASN A 217 -4.49 18.45 8.94
C ASN A 217 -4.62 17.60 10.22
N ILE A 218 -5.07 16.35 10.13
CA ILE A 218 -5.19 15.46 11.28
C ILE A 218 -4.09 14.41 11.19
N ILE A 219 -3.07 14.56 12.02
CA ILE A 219 -2.00 13.56 12.18
C ILE A 219 -2.38 12.65 13.34
N LEU A 220 -2.39 11.35 13.09
CA LEU A 220 -2.62 10.31 14.09
C LEU A 220 -1.28 9.77 14.56
N SER A 221 -1.13 9.54 15.86
CA SER A 221 -0.03 8.77 16.41
C SER A 221 -0.49 7.39 16.88
N SER A 222 0.45 6.46 17.00
CA SER A 222 0.18 5.09 17.42
C SER A 222 1.43 4.47 18.03
N GLU A 223 1.25 3.58 19.00
CA GLU A 223 2.34 2.75 19.56
C GLU A 223 2.82 1.68 18.57
N TYR A 224 2.05 1.42 17.51
CA TYR A 224 2.39 0.48 16.44
C TYR A 224 2.04 1.06 15.08
N THR A 225 2.85 0.77 14.06
CA THR A 225 2.56 1.19 12.68
C THR A 225 2.92 0.12 11.66
N LEU A 226 2.32 0.22 10.48
CA LEU A 226 2.62 -0.62 9.33
C LEU A 226 3.68 0.06 8.47
N MET A 227 4.77 -0.64 8.17
CA MET A 227 5.81 -0.14 7.27
C MET A 227 6.23 -1.20 6.27
N SER A 228 6.65 -0.75 5.09
CA SER A 228 7.23 -1.58 4.05
C SER A 228 8.71 -1.24 3.87
N GLY A 229 9.53 -2.25 3.62
CA GLY A 229 10.93 -2.08 3.26
C GLY A 229 11.77 -3.31 3.51
N THR A 230 12.93 -3.37 2.86
CA THR A 230 13.99 -4.33 3.23
C THR A 230 14.51 -4.08 4.65
N SER A 231 14.32 -2.87 5.18
CA SER A 231 14.52 -2.55 6.61
C SER A 231 13.64 -3.36 7.56
N MET A 232 12.44 -3.80 7.11
CA MET A 232 11.55 -4.66 7.90
C MET A 232 11.88 -6.15 7.70
N ALA A 233 12.39 -6.52 6.52
CA ALA A 233 12.84 -7.88 6.24
C ALA A 233 14.13 -8.27 6.99
N CYS A 234 15.10 -7.35 7.06
CA CYS A 234 16.38 -7.56 7.74
C CYS A 234 16.26 -8.05 9.21
N PRO A 235 15.45 -7.43 10.09
CA PRO A 235 15.31 -7.89 11.47
C PRO A 235 14.65 -9.27 11.60
N HIS A 236 13.79 -9.68 10.66
CA HIS A 236 13.26 -11.04 10.64
C HIS A 236 14.38 -12.06 10.43
N ALA A 237 15.24 -11.84 9.43
CA ALA A 237 16.38 -12.73 9.17
C ALA A 237 17.38 -12.74 10.34
N SER A 238 17.63 -11.58 10.95
CA SER A 238 18.48 -11.46 12.15
C SER A 238 17.93 -12.28 13.33
N GLY A 239 16.61 -12.20 13.57
CA GLY A 239 15.96 -12.98 14.63
C GLY A 239 16.09 -14.48 14.41
N VAL A 240 15.83 -14.96 13.18
CA VAL A 240 16.00 -16.37 12.82
C VAL A 240 17.47 -16.81 12.98
N ALA A 241 18.42 -16.00 12.53
CA ALA A 241 19.84 -16.31 12.67
C ALA A 241 20.29 -16.38 14.15
N ALA A 242 19.77 -15.49 15.00
CA ALA A 242 20.04 -15.52 16.44
C ALA A 242 19.48 -16.79 17.09
N LEU A 243 18.25 -17.20 16.72
CA LEU A 243 17.65 -18.45 17.20
C LEU A 243 18.45 -19.67 16.74
N LEU A 244 18.91 -19.69 15.49
CA LEU A 244 19.79 -20.75 14.98
C LEU A 244 21.12 -20.81 15.74
N LYS A 245 21.74 -19.66 16.03
CA LYS A 245 22.97 -19.61 16.84
C LYS A 245 22.74 -20.06 18.28
N ALA A 246 21.57 -19.77 18.85
CA ALA A 246 21.22 -20.26 20.18
C ALA A 246 21.04 -21.79 20.20
N ALA A 247 20.41 -22.36 19.17
CA ALA A 247 20.24 -23.80 19.01
C ALA A 247 21.55 -24.53 18.65
N HIS A 248 22.44 -23.84 17.93
CA HIS A 248 23.74 -24.35 17.47
C HIS A 248 24.87 -23.38 17.88
N PRO A 249 25.33 -23.41 19.15
CA PRO A 249 26.26 -22.41 19.68
C PRO A 249 27.64 -22.37 19.02
N THR A 250 28.05 -23.44 18.32
CA THR A 250 29.36 -23.55 17.64
C THR A 250 29.20 -23.43 16.15
#